data_AF-A0A846ZV90-F1
#
_entry.id   AF-A0A846ZV90-F1
#
_cell.length_a   1.000
_cell.length_b   1.000
_cell.length_c   1.000
_cell.angle_alpha   90.00
_cell.angle_beta   90.00
_cell.angle_gamma   90.00
#
_symmetry.space_group_name_H-M   'P 1'
#
loop_
_entity.id
_entity.type
_entity.pdbx_description
1 polymer ?
#
loop_
_entity_poly.entity_id
_entity_poly.type
_entity_poly.pdbx_seq_one_letter_code
_entity_poly.pdbx_strand_id
1 'polypeptide(L)'
;MKCAKCLILLTAVACVLSGCRKSDAQFSQTYYGAFDTVVTLTACAPDRAAFDRIASDFSDRLFALHAAFDRYQPHPGVNGLYALNAAGGQWVEVEPELYDLLLKCREWRALGGERVNPALGNLFELWHRFRDAGEGVP
;
A
#
# COMPACT_ATOMS: atom_id res chain seq x y z
N MET A 1 -55.26 -33.01 14.53
CA MET A 1 -55.29 -31.71 13.80
C MET A 1 -54.70 -30.52 14.58
N LYS A 2 -54.64 -30.52 15.92
CA LYS A 2 -54.02 -29.43 16.71
C LYS A 2 -52.48 -29.42 16.68
N CYS A 3 -51.84 -30.60 16.69
CA CYS A 3 -50.37 -30.74 16.62
C CYS A 3 -49.76 -30.23 15.29
N ALA A 4 -50.42 -30.48 14.15
CA ALA A 4 -49.91 -30.05 12.84
C ALA A 4 -49.92 -28.52 12.68
N LYS A 5 -50.91 -27.82 13.25
CA LYS A 5 -50.98 -26.35 13.24
C LYS A 5 -49.93 -25.70 14.14
N CYS A 6 -49.61 -26.30 15.29
CA CYS A 6 -48.49 -25.87 16.14
C CYS A 6 -47.13 -26.07 15.46
N LEU A 7 -46.94 -27.20 14.76
CA LEU A 7 -45.69 -27.48 14.06
C LEU A 7 -45.44 -26.48 12.92
N ILE A 8 -46.46 -26.17 12.10
CA ILE A 8 -46.35 -25.18 11.01
C ILE A 8 -46.06 -23.77 11.55
N LEU A 9 -46.66 -23.39 12.69
CA LEU A 9 -46.41 -22.09 13.33
C LEU A 9 -44.98 -21.99 13.87
N LEU A 10 -44.42 -23.06 14.44
CA LEU A 10 -43.04 -23.11 14.92
C LEU A 10 -42.02 -23.01 13.77
N THR A 11 -42.26 -23.68 12.65
CA THR A 11 -41.38 -23.59 11.47
C THR A 11 -41.42 -22.20 10.82
N ALA A 12 -42.60 -21.56 10.78
CA ALA A 12 -42.75 -20.20 10.28
C ALA A 12 -42.00 -19.18 11.15
N VAL A 13 -42.04 -19.31 12.48
CA VAL A 13 -41.29 -18.45 13.42
C VAL A 13 -39.77 -18.64 13.29
N ALA A 14 -39.30 -19.87 13.03
CA ALA A 14 -37.87 -20.14 12.81
C ALA A 14 -37.33 -19.50 11.51
N CYS A 15 -38.15 -19.41 10.45
CA CYS A 15 -37.78 -18.72 9.21
C CYS A 15 -37.66 -17.20 9.38
N VAL A 16 -38.44 -16.58 10.28
CA VAL A 16 -38.35 -15.12 10.54
C VAL A 16 -37.10 -14.76 11.36
N LEU A 17 -36.58 -15.68 12.18
CA LEU A 17 -35.38 -15.47 13.00
C LEU A 17 -34.06 -15.60 12.22
N SER A 18 -34.09 -16.09 10.98
CA SER A 18 -32.89 -16.24 10.12
C SER A 18 -32.47 -14.95 9.40
N GLY A 19 -33.16 -13.83 9.64
CA GLY A 19 -33.00 -12.56 8.92
C GLY A 19 -31.90 -11.61 9.43
N CYS A 20 -31.27 -11.89 10.58
CA CYS A 20 -30.13 -11.09 11.05
C CYS A 20 -28.84 -11.50 10.32
N ARG A 21 -28.67 -11.07 9.06
CA ARG A 21 -27.33 -11.00 8.47
C ARG A 21 -26.58 -9.88 9.19
N LYS A 22 -25.51 -10.25 9.89
CA LYS A 22 -24.54 -9.29 10.41
C LYS A 22 -23.96 -8.54 9.21
N SER A 23 -24.32 -7.27 9.05
CA SER A 23 -23.73 -6.43 8.02
C SER A 23 -22.24 -6.25 8.34
N ASP A 24 -21.41 -6.23 7.31
CA ASP A 24 -20.00 -5.91 7.49
C ASP A 24 -19.86 -4.56 8.22
N ALA A 25 -18.97 -4.54 9.20
CA ALA A 25 -18.61 -3.34 9.93
C ALA A 25 -17.35 -2.74 9.32
N GLN A 26 -17.24 -1.42 9.36
CA GLN A 26 -16.03 -0.72 8.93
C GLN A 26 -14.98 -0.79 10.04
N PHE A 27 -13.76 -1.16 9.66
CA PHE A 27 -12.58 -1.17 10.51
C PHE A 27 -11.48 -0.32 9.86
N SER A 28 -10.61 0.26 10.68
CA SER A 28 -9.48 1.06 10.23
C SER A 28 -8.23 0.74 11.03
N GLN A 29 -7.07 0.82 10.37
CA GLN A 29 -5.75 0.71 11.00
C GLN A 29 -4.79 1.71 10.36
N THR A 30 -4.03 2.39 11.20
CA THR A 30 -3.04 3.38 10.78
C THR A 30 -1.63 2.82 10.96
N TYR A 31 -0.79 3.05 9.95
CA TYR A 31 0.60 2.65 9.89
C TYR A 31 1.48 3.90 9.82
N TYR A 32 2.63 3.82 10.48
CA TYR A 32 3.65 4.84 10.52
C TYR A 32 4.98 4.25 10.03
N GLY A 33 5.88 5.09 9.55
CA GLY A 33 7.24 4.69 9.18
C GLY A 33 7.37 4.06 7.78
N ALA A 34 6.28 3.89 7.04
CA ALA A 34 6.33 3.58 5.62
C ALA A 34 6.28 4.88 4.80
N PHE A 35 7.19 5.03 3.84
CA PHE A 35 7.26 6.16 2.91
C PHE A 35 7.31 7.54 3.57
N ASP A 36 7.80 7.63 4.81
CA ASP A 36 7.81 8.86 5.62
C ASP A 36 6.46 9.59 5.67
N THR A 37 5.37 8.82 5.66
CA THR A 37 4.01 9.34 5.73
C THR A 37 3.14 8.49 6.66
N VAL A 38 1.93 8.99 6.92
CA VAL A 38 0.90 8.28 7.66
C VAL A 38 -0.03 7.59 6.67
N VAL A 39 -0.16 6.27 6.78
CA VAL A 39 -1.02 5.47 5.89
C VAL A 39 -2.16 4.89 6.71
N THR A 40 -3.42 5.09 6.30
CA THR A 40 -4.58 4.48 6.96
C THR A 40 -5.31 3.53 6.02
N LEU A 41 -5.36 2.26 6.39
CA LEU A 41 -6.22 1.26 5.75
C LEU A 41 -7.60 1.33 6.38
N THR A 42 -8.65 1.42 5.57
CA THR A 42 -10.05 1.33 6.00
C THR A 42 -10.78 0.33 5.12
N ALA A 43 -11.45 -0.64 5.72
CA ALA A 43 -12.17 -1.69 5.00
C ALA A 43 -13.40 -2.15 5.77
N CYS A 44 -14.44 -2.58 5.05
CA CYS A 44 -15.58 -3.28 5.62
C CYS A 44 -15.26 -4.78 5.74
N ALA A 45 -15.54 -5.37 6.90
CA ALA A 45 -15.33 -6.79 7.16
C ALA A 45 -16.43 -7.36 8.08
N PRO A 46 -16.69 -8.68 8.05
CA PRO A 46 -17.73 -9.29 8.89
C PRO A 46 -17.39 -9.27 10.39
N ASP A 47 -16.09 -9.26 10.71
CA ASP A 47 -15.56 -9.15 12.05
C ASP A 47 -14.11 -8.64 12.05
N ARG A 48 -13.60 -8.37 13.26
CA ARG A 48 -12.24 -7.89 13.50
C ARG A 48 -11.16 -8.85 12.99
N ALA A 49 -11.37 -10.16 13.11
CA ALA A 49 -10.38 -11.15 12.70
C ALA A 49 -10.25 -11.25 11.18
N ALA A 50 -11.35 -11.07 10.44
CA ALA A 50 -11.31 -10.92 8.99
C ALA A 50 -10.56 -9.64 8.58
N PHE A 51 -10.80 -8.52 9.26
CA PHE A 51 -10.05 -7.28 9.02
C PHE A 51 -8.56 -7.44 9.33
N ASP A 52 -8.19 -8.06 10.45
CA ASP A 52 -6.78 -8.21 10.87
C ASP A 52 -5.96 -9.02 9.86
N ARG A 53 -6.57 -9.99 9.15
CA ARG A 53 -5.91 -10.70 8.05
C ARG A 53 -5.60 -9.78 6.88
N ILE A 54 -6.57 -8.98 6.46
CA ILE A 54 -6.38 -7.97 5.39
C ILE A 54 -5.32 -6.95 5.81
N ALA A 55 -5.37 -6.50 7.07
CA ALA A 55 -4.42 -5.55 7.62
C ALA A 55 -3.00 -6.10 7.66
N SER A 56 -2.82 -7.38 8.03
CA SER A 56 -1.52 -8.06 8.00
C SER A 56 -0.94 -8.09 6.59
N ASP A 57 -1.70 -8.61 5.61
CA ASP A 57 -1.25 -8.71 4.21
C ASP A 57 -0.93 -7.33 3.63
N PHE A 58 -1.75 -6.32 3.97
CA PHE A 58 -1.52 -4.93 3.58
C PHE A 58 -0.23 -4.37 4.19
N SER A 59 -0.01 -4.58 5.49
CA SER A 59 1.18 -4.10 6.20
C SER A 59 2.45 -4.71 5.61
N ASP A 60 2.46 -6.03 5.41
CA ASP A 60 3.60 -6.74 4.84
C ASP A 60 3.92 -6.19 3.44
N ARG A 61 2.89 -5.97 2.62
CA ARG A 61 3.08 -5.38 1.29
C ARG A 61 3.54 -3.93 1.34
N LEU A 62 2.98 -3.12 2.24
CA LEU A 62 3.31 -1.71 2.42
C LEU A 62 4.80 -1.55 2.76
N PHE A 63 5.31 -2.33 3.70
CA PHE A 63 6.71 -2.26 4.12
C PHE A 63 7.68 -2.89 3.12
N ALA A 64 7.27 -3.95 2.40
CA ALA A 64 8.06 -4.48 1.29
C ALA A 64 8.26 -3.43 0.18
N LEU A 65 7.18 -2.74 -0.21
CA LEU A 65 7.27 -1.66 -1.21
C LEU A 65 8.06 -0.46 -0.69
N HIS A 66 7.92 -0.11 0.59
CA HIS A 66 8.73 0.92 1.21
C HIS A 66 10.22 0.58 1.09
N ALA A 67 10.63 -0.63 1.46
CA ALA A 67 12.02 -1.06 1.34
C ALA A 67 12.53 -1.06 -0.12
N ALA A 68 11.71 -1.52 -1.07
CA ALA A 68 12.08 -1.55 -2.48
C ALA A 68 12.26 -0.15 -3.10
N PHE A 69 11.48 0.84 -2.64
CA PHE A 69 11.47 2.19 -3.20
C PHE A 69 12.17 3.25 -2.36
N ASP A 70 12.68 2.88 -1.18
CA ASP A 70 13.46 3.77 -0.35
C ASP A 70 14.80 4.10 -1.05
N ARG A 71 15.02 5.39 -1.30
CA ARG A 71 16.28 5.90 -1.87
C ARG A 71 17.32 6.26 -0.82
N TYR A 72 16.93 6.35 0.46
CA TYR A 72 17.72 6.96 1.53
C TYR A 72 18.45 5.91 2.35
N GLN A 73 17.82 4.76 2.61
CA GLN A 73 18.40 3.72 3.47
C GLN A 73 18.53 2.37 2.73
N PRO A 74 19.60 1.61 2.99
CA PRO A 74 19.70 0.23 2.55
C PRO A 74 18.81 -0.67 3.42
N HIS A 75 18.17 -1.66 2.79
CA HIS A 75 17.37 -2.68 3.46
C HIS A 75 17.99 -4.07 3.22
N PRO A 76 18.31 -4.86 4.26
CA PRO A 76 18.95 -6.16 4.08
C PRO A 76 18.15 -7.10 3.19
N GLY A 77 18.82 -7.66 2.17
CA GLY A 77 18.21 -8.60 1.23
C GLY A 77 17.31 -7.96 0.16
N VAL A 78 17.21 -6.63 0.12
CA VAL A 78 16.39 -5.90 -0.86
C VAL A 78 17.29 -5.19 -1.86
N ASN A 79 17.14 -5.49 -3.14
CA ASN A 79 17.87 -4.83 -4.21
C ASN A 79 17.01 -3.71 -4.84
N GLY A 80 16.70 -2.73 -3.99
CA GLY A 80 15.78 -1.63 -4.28
C GLY A 80 16.46 -0.37 -4.83
N LEU A 81 15.75 0.75 -4.74
CA LEU A 81 16.16 2.04 -5.33
C LEU A 81 17.47 2.56 -4.75
N TYR A 82 17.70 2.38 -3.43
CA TYR A 82 18.98 2.71 -2.81
C TYR A 82 20.15 1.96 -3.47
N ALA A 83 20.04 0.64 -3.62
CA ALA A 83 21.09 -0.21 -4.19
C ALA A 83 21.34 0.12 -5.67
N LEU A 84 20.27 0.36 -6.44
CA LEU A 84 20.35 0.81 -7.82
C LEU A 84 21.12 2.13 -7.96
N ASN A 85 20.81 3.13 -7.12
CA ASN A 85 21.52 4.41 -7.14
C ASN A 85 23.00 4.24 -6.74
N ALA A 86 23.28 3.41 -5.73
CA ALA A 86 24.63 3.12 -5.27
C ALA A 86 25.50 2.41 -6.32
N ALA A 87 24.89 1.69 -7.27
CA ALA A 87 25.60 1.00 -8.35
C ALA A 87 26.28 1.94 -9.35
N GLY A 88 25.99 3.25 -9.33
CA GLY A 88 26.76 4.25 -10.07
C GLY A 88 26.77 4.05 -11.60
N GLY A 89 25.67 3.55 -12.17
CA GLY A 89 25.51 3.33 -13.61
C GLY A 89 25.92 1.94 -14.10
N GLN A 90 26.32 1.03 -13.20
CA GLN A 90 26.47 -0.38 -13.55
C GLN A 90 25.11 -1.06 -13.75
N TRP A 91 25.07 -2.10 -14.59
CA TRP A 91 23.90 -2.96 -14.71
C TRP A 91 23.73 -3.77 -13.43
N VAL A 92 22.55 -3.66 -12.83
CA VAL A 92 22.18 -4.42 -11.63
C VAL A 92 20.79 -5.00 -11.81
N GLU A 93 20.60 -6.20 -11.27
CA GLU A 93 19.25 -6.73 -11.01
C GLU A 93 18.58 -5.82 -9.98
N VAL A 94 17.26 -5.75 -9.98
CA VAL A 94 16.49 -4.97 -9.00
C VAL A 94 15.18 -5.68 -8.68
N GLU A 95 14.51 -5.28 -7.60
CA GLU A 95 13.17 -5.78 -7.30
C GLU A 95 12.22 -5.63 -8.51
N PRO A 96 11.41 -6.66 -8.84
CA PRO A 96 10.53 -6.64 -10.02
C PRO A 96 9.62 -5.41 -10.10
N GLU A 97 9.07 -4.98 -8.97
CA GLU A 97 8.19 -3.82 -8.91
C GLU A 97 8.91 -2.50 -9.18
N LEU A 98 10.19 -2.41 -8.80
CA LEU A 98 11.03 -1.26 -9.15
C LEU A 98 11.29 -1.25 -10.65
N TYR A 99 11.60 -2.41 -11.23
CA TYR A 99 11.77 -2.55 -12.67
C TYR A 99 10.51 -2.12 -13.44
N ASP A 100 9.34 -2.61 -13.04
CA ASP A 100 8.05 -2.28 -13.67
C ASP A 100 7.73 -0.78 -13.57
N LEU A 101 7.99 -0.15 -12.41
CA LEU A 101 7.81 1.29 -12.24
C LEU A 101 8.74 2.09 -13.15
N LEU A 102 10.01 1.69 -13.26
CA LEU A 102 10.98 2.35 -14.14
C LEU A 102 10.60 2.21 -15.62
N LEU A 103 10.10 1.03 -16.03
CA LEU A 103 9.52 0.84 -17.36
C LEU A 103 8.34 1.78 -17.60
N LYS A 104 7.45 1.93 -16.61
CA LYS A 104 6.31 2.84 -16.70
C LYS A 104 6.72 4.30 -16.82
N CYS A 105 7.72 4.72 -16.03
CA CYS A 105 8.30 6.06 -16.15
C CYS A 105 8.88 6.31 -17.54
N ARG A 106 9.54 5.32 -18.15
CA ARG A 106 10.05 5.41 -19.52
C ARG A 106 8.92 5.60 -20.54
N GLU A 107 7.82 4.86 -20.40
CA GLU A 107 6.63 5.03 -21.26
C GLU A 107 6.02 6.42 -21.11
N TRP A 108 5.85 6.92 -19.89
CA TRP A 108 5.30 8.25 -19.64
C TRP A 108 6.18 9.37 -20.20
N ARG A 109 7.51 9.22 -20.15
CA ARG A 109 8.43 10.16 -20.81
C ARG A 109 8.19 10.25 -22.30
N ALA A 110 8.02 9.12 -22.96
CA ALA A 110 7.78 9.06 -24.41
C ALA A 110 6.46 9.73 -24.81
N LEU A 111 5.42 9.63 -23.97
CA LEU A 111 4.09 10.19 -24.24
C LEU A 111 3.94 11.67 -23.84
N GLY A 112 4.60 12.08 -22.76
CA GLY A 112 4.34 13.35 -22.08
C GLY A 112 5.45 14.40 -22.19
N GLY A 113 6.56 14.10 -22.89
CA GLY A 113 7.69 15.01 -23.12
C GLY A 113 8.38 15.46 -21.83
N GLU A 114 9.34 14.70 -21.31
CA GLU A 114 10.21 15.00 -20.14
C GLU A 114 9.54 15.46 -18.83
N ARG A 115 8.22 15.64 -18.78
CA ARG A 115 7.44 16.09 -17.61
C ARG A 115 7.53 15.13 -16.43
N VAL A 116 7.80 13.85 -16.70
CA VAL A 116 8.04 12.81 -15.70
C VAL A 116 9.48 12.32 -15.88
N ASN A 117 10.44 12.82 -15.10
CA ASN A 117 11.82 12.36 -15.19
C ASN A 117 12.31 11.83 -13.83
N PRO A 118 12.39 10.50 -13.64
CA PRO A 118 12.81 9.90 -12.38
C PRO A 118 14.32 10.06 -12.11
N ALA A 119 15.11 10.53 -13.09
CA ALA A 119 16.57 10.68 -12.98
C ALA A 119 17.01 12.08 -12.53
N LEU A 120 16.09 12.92 -12.03
CA LEU A 120 16.40 14.26 -11.53
C LEU A 120 16.90 14.28 -10.07
N GLY A 121 17.32 13.12 -9.52
CA GLY A 121 17.75 12.99 -8.13
C GLY A 121 18.82 14.01 -7.71
N ASN A 122 19.88 14.18 -8.51
CA ASN A 122 20.96 15.13 -8.23
C ASN A 122 20.50 16.60 -8.20
N LEU A 123 19.53 16.96 -9.05
CA LEU A 123 18.93 18.29 -9.01
C LEU A 123 18.19 18.46 -7.67
N PHE A 124 17.32 17.51 -7.32
CA PHE A 124 16.57 17.60 -6.07
C PHE A 124 17.46 17.62 -4.82
N GLU A 125 18.59 16.90 -4.80
CA GLU A 125 19.58 17.01 -3.72
C GLU A 125 20.11 18.44 -3.54
N LEU A 126 20.39 19.15 -4.63
CA LEU A 126 20.81 20.55 -4.57
C LEU A 126 19.72 21.44 -3.93
N TRP A 127 18.46 21.28 -4.38
CA TRP A 127 17.33 22.01 -3.84
C TRP A 127 17.09 21.68 -2.36
N HIS A 128 17.20 20.40 -1.97
CA HIS A 128 17.09 19.97 -0.57
C HIS A 128 18.15 20.64 0.30
N ARG A 129 19.40 20.70 -0.17
CA ARG A 129 20.49 21.36 0.57
C ARG A 129 20.20 22.83 0.84
N PHE A 130 19.74 23.60 -0.15
CA PHE A 130 19.39 25.02 0.04
C PHE A 130 18.19 25.20 0.97
N ARG A 131 17.15 24.37 0.79
CA ARG A 131 15.97 24.37 1.67
C ARG A 131 16.39 24.13 3.13
N ASP A 132 17.26 23.15 3.38
CA ASP A 132 17.68 22.77 4.73
C ASP A 132 18.62 23.80 5.35
N ALA A 133 19.36 24.55 4.54
CA ALA A 133 20.15 25.71 4.97
C ALA A 133 19.32 26.99 5.20
N GLY A 134 18.04 27.02 4.77
CA GLY A 134 17.20 28.22 4.81
C GLY A 134 17.63 29.29 3.80
N GLU A 135 18.30 28.89 2.72
CA GLU A 135 18.85 29.78 1.69
C GLU A 135 17.97 29.78 0.43
N GLY A 136 17.97 30.91 -0.29
CA GLY A 136 17.35 30.99 -1.61
C GLY A 136 18.17 30.21 -2.65
N VAL A 137 17.51 29.44 -3.50
CA VAL A 137 18.21 28.78 -4.62
C VAL A 137 18.71 29.86 -5.59
N PRO A 138 20.00 29.84 -6.00
CA PRO A 138 20.58 30.82 -6.90
C PRO A 138 19.85 30.97 -8.24
#